data_AF-A0A6S6QQV2-F1
#
_entry.id   AF-A0A6S6QQV2-F1
#
_cell.length_a   1.000
_cell.length_b   1.000
_cell.length_c   1.000
_cell.angle_alpha   90.00
_cell.angle_beta   90.00
_cell.angle_gamma   90.00
#
_symmetry.space_group_name_H-M   'P 1'
#
loop_
_entity.id
_entity.type
_entity.pdbx_description
1 polymer ?
#
loop_
_entity_poly.entity_id
_entity_poly.type
_entity_poly.pdbx_seq_one_letter_code
_entity_poly.pdbx_strand_id
1 'polypeptide(L)'
;MGVYDTIGQLIDSETDLSAYCYARGCNHGRELDLKALARKLGRRHGAKHNDLAPKLVCSKCGSKRVGLRLGYSKAHKSIHQS
;
A
#
# COMPACT_ATOMS: atom_id res chain seq x y z
N MET A 1 6.13 11.37 11.27
CA MET A 1 6.32 11.31 9.80
C MET A 1 7.12 10.06 9.50
N GLY A 2 6.55 9.11 8.75
CA GLY A 2 7.23 7.85 8.42
C GLY A 2 8.40 8.11 7.47
N VAL A 3 9.55 7.53 7.78
CA VAL A 3 10.87 7.71 7.13
C VAL A 3 11.08 6.85 5.88
N TYR A 4 10.00 6.34 5.28
CA TYR A 4 10.08 5.42 4.15
C TYR A 4 9.83 6.17 2.83
N ASP A 5 10.90 6.38 2.07
CA ASP A 5 10.87 7.00 0.75
C ASP A 5 10.63 5.98 -0.36
N THR A 6 11.07 4.73 -0.17
CA THR A 6 11.06 3.71 -1.22
C THR A 6 10.33 2.42 -0.85
N ILE A 7 9.87 1.68 -1.87
CA ILE A 7 9.25 0.36 -1.69
C ILE A 7 10.23 -0.60 -1.00
N GLY A 8 11.52 -0.52 -1.34
CA GLY A 8 12.57 -1.31 -0.71
C GLY A 8 12.64 -1.10 0.79
N GLN A 9 12.63 0.16 1.25
CA GLN A 9 12.64 0.46 2.68
C GLN A 9 11.42 -0.08 3.42
N LEU A 10 10.23 -0.05 2.80
CA LEU A 10 9.04 -0.65 3.41
C LEU A 10 9.17 -2.17 3.58
N ILE A 11 9.70 -2.86 2.56
CA ILE A 11 9.97 -4.30 2.63
C ILE A 11 11.01 -4.61 3.70
N ASP A 12 12.12 -3.85 3.71
CA ASP A 12 13.25 -4.07 4.61
C ASP A 12 12.88 -3.75 6.07
N SER A 13 11.91 -2.87 6.28
CA SER A 13 11.40 -2.47 7.60
C SER A 13 10.14 -3.25 8.01
N GLU A 14 9.79 -4.30 7.27
CA GLU A 14 8.61 -5.15 7.51
C GLU A 14 7.33 -4.33 7.76
N THR A 15 7.19 -3.21 7.06
CA THR A 15 6.07 -2.28 7.23
C THR A 15 5.01 -2.57 6.17
N ASP A 16 3.78 -2.79 6.62
CA ASP A 16 2.66 -3.03 5.71
C ASP A 16 2.16 -1.73 5.07
N LEU A 17 1.75 -1.82 3.82
CA LEU A 17 1.15 -0.71 3.10
C LEU A 17 -0.21 -1.14 2.56
N SER A 18 -1.27 -0.47 3.01
CA SER A 18 -2.62 -0.71 2.54
C SER A 18 -3.09 0.42 1.62
N ALA A 19 -3.78 0.06 0.54
CA ALA A 19 -4.46 1.00 -0.33
C ALA A 19 -5.96 1.03 -0.02
N TYR A 20 -6.53 2.23 0.07
CA TYR A 20 -7.95 2.46 0.27
C TYR A 20 -8.52 3.25 -0.89
N CYS A 21 -9.62 2.76 -1.47
CA CYS A 21 -10.33 3.45 -2.53
C CYS A 21 -11.33 4.45 -1.93
N TYR A 22 -11.11 5.73 -2.22
CA TYR A 22 -11.98 6.86 -1.87
C TYR A 22 -12.95 7.23 -2.99
N ALA A 23 -13.23 6.30 -3.91
CA ALA A 23 -14.33 6.45 -4.83
C ALA A 23 -15.66 6.35 -4.05
N ARG A 24 -16.58 7.27 -4.33
CA ARG A 24 -17.89 7.32 -3.69
C ARG A 24 -18.60 5.98 -3.88
N GLY A 25 -18.95 5.31 -2.77
CA GLY A 25 -19.64 4.02 -2.78
C GLY A 25 -18.74 2.78 -2.92
N CYS A 26 -17.41 2.92 -3.04
CA CYS A 26 -16.51 1.77 -3.10
C CYS A 26 -15.95 1.40 -1.72
N ASN A 27 -15.27 2.35 -1.06
CA ASN A 27 -14.59 2.20 0.24
C ASN A 27 -13.75 0.93 0.38
N HIS A 28 -13.28 0.35 -0.74
CA HIS A 28 -12.54 -0.89 -0.74
C HIS A 28 -11.09 -0.66 -0.31
N GLY A 29 -10.70 -1.27 0.80
CA GLY A 29 -9.33 -1.29 1.30
C GLY A 29 -8.68 -2.65 1.11
N ARG A 30 -7.40 -2.68 0.73
CA ARG A 30 -6.61 -3.91 0.71
C ARG A 30 -5.14 -3.62 0.97
N GLU A 31 -4.49 -4.55 1.66
CA GLU A 31 -3.04 -4.59 1.73
C GLU A 31 -2.40 -4.77 0.35
N LEU A 32 -1.37 -3.99 0.08
CA LEU A 32 -0.58 -4.07 -1.14
C LEU A 32 0.54 -5.07 -0.95
N ASP A 33 0.68 -5.97 -1.91
CA ASP A 33 1.85 -6.84 -2.00
C ASP A 33 3.07 -6.01 -2.42
N LEU A 34 3.85 -5.57 -1.42
CA LEU A 34 5.05 -4.78 -1.62
C LEU A 34 6.10 -5.53 -2.45
N LYS A 35 6.19 -6.86 -2.34
CA LYS A 35 7.13 -7.67 -3.14
C LYS A 35 6.71 -7.66 -4.61
N ALA A 36 5.42 -7.84 -4.90
CA ALA A 36 4.90 -7.73 -6.26
C ALA A 36 5.06 -6.33 -6.84
N LEU A 37 4.86 -5.28 -6.03
CA LEU A 37 5.09 -3.89 -6.46
C LEU A 37 6.57 -3.63 -6.74
N ALA A 38 7.47 -4.09 -5.88
CA ALA A 38 8.91 -3.99 -6.11
C ALA A 38 9.36 -4.72 -7.37
N ARG A 39 8.74 -5.86 -7.72
CA ARG A 39 9.01 -6.56 -8.99
C ARG A 39 8.54 -5.78 -10.22
N LYS A 40 7.46 -5.01 -10.11
CA LYS A 40 6.89 -4.24 -11.24
C LYS A 40 7.50 -2.85 -11.41
N LEU A 41 7.73 -2.14 -10.30
CA LEU A 41 8.18 -0.74 -10.28
C LEU A 41 9.65 -0.59 -9.90
N GLY A 42 10.24 -1.62 -9.29
CA GLY A 42 11.59 -1.60 -8.74
C GLY A 42 11.61 -1.26 -7.24
N ARG A 43 12.57 -1.82 -6.50
CA ARG A 43 12.76 -1.53 -5.05
C ARG A 43 13.10 -0.06 -4.77
N ARG A 44 13.71 0.64 -5.72
CA ARG A 44 14.08 2.07 -5.59
C ARG A 44 12.92 3.02 -5.94
N HIS A 45 11.77 2.49 -6.33
CA HIS A 45 10.61 3.32 -6.65
C HIS A 45 10.06 4.01 -5.39
N GLY A 46 9.51 5.21 -5.56
CA GLY A 46 8.90 5.97 -4.48
C GLY A 46 7.70 5.22 -3.87
N ALA A 47 7.66 5.14 -2.54
CA ALA A 47 6.56 4.52 -1.80
C ALA A 47 5.51 5.53 -1.31
N LYS A 48 5.73 6.83 -1.57
CA LYS A 48 4.82 7.90 -1.16
C LYS A 48 3.57 7.92 -2.02
N HIS A 49 2.54 8.58 -1.51
CA HIS A 49 1.25 8.70 -2.19
C HIS A 49 1.39 9.21 -3.62
N ASN A 50 2.16 10.28 -3.85
CA ASN A 50 2.30 10.88 -5.17
C ASN A 50 2.95 9.96 -6.21
N ASP A 51 3.84 9.06 -5.79
CA ASP A 51 4.52 8.13 -6.69
C ASP A 51 3.69 6.88 -6.95
N LEU A 52 3.10 6.31 -5.89
CA LEU A 52 2.43 5.02 -5.95
C LEU A 52 0.96 5.12 -6.37
N ALA A 53 0.21 6.12 -5.87
CA ALA A 53 -1.22 6.28 -6.18
C ALA A 53 -1.54 6.33 -7.68
N PRO A 54 -0.79 7.03 -8.55
CA PRO A 54 -1.09 7.04 -9.99
C PRO A 54 -0.84 5.69 -10.69
N LYS A 55 -0.08 4.78 -10.06
CA LYS A 55 0.18 3.42 -10.56
C LYS A 55 -0.84 2.39 -10.05
N LEU A 56 -1.68 2.77 -9.09
CA LEU A 56 -2.67 1.92 -8.47
C LEU A 56 -4.05 2.19 -9.03
N VAL A 57 -4.80 1.11 -9.25
CA VAL A 57 -6.19 1.16 -9.67
C VAL A 57 -7.00 0.24 -8.78
N CYS A 58 -8.18 0.70 -8.35
CA CYS A 58 -9.06 -0.14 -7.56
C CYS A 58 -9.55 -1.31 -8.41
N SER A 59 -9.30 -2.56 -7.98
CA SER A 59 -9.76 -3.75 -8.68
C SER A 59 -11.29 -3.91 -8.67
N LYS A 60 -11.99 -3.26 -7.73
CA LYS A 60 -13.45 -3.35 -7.59
C LYS A 60 -14.20 -2.36 -8.49
N CYS A 61 -13.71 -1.12 -8.60
CA CYS A 61 -14.42 -0.05 -9.33
C CYS A 61 -13.61 0.63 -10.44
N GLY A 62 -12.33 0.27 -10.62
CA GLY A 62 -11.46 0.90 -11.62
C GLY A 62 -11.01 2.33 -11.30
N SER A 63 -11.40 2.90 -10.15
CA SER A 63 -11.01 4.26 -9.79
C SER A 63 -9.54 4.38 -9.41
N LYS A 64 -8.94 5.51 -9.75
CA LYS A 64 -7.59 5.94 -9.33
C LYS A 64 -7.59 6.80 -8.06
N ARG A 65 -8.77 7.02 -7.46
CA ARG A 65 -8.90 7.74 -6.18
C ARG A 65 -8.51 6.81 -5.03
N VAL A 66 -7.22 6.47 -4.97
CA VAL A 66 -6.65 5.59 -3.97
C VAL A 66 -5.76 6.39 -3.04
N GLY A 67 -5.90 6.18 -1.74
CA GLY A 67 -4.92 6.64 -0.76
C GLY A 67 -4.21 5.47 -0.11
N LEU A 68 -3.10 5.79 0.53
CA LEU A 68 -2.21 4.81 1.12
C LEU A 68 -2.19 4.99 2.64
N ARG A 69 -2.16 3.88 3.35
CA ARG A 69 -2.03 3.84 4.80
C ARG A 69 -0.89 2.92 5.16
N LEU A 70 0.07 3.45 5.91
CA LEU A 70 1.13 2.65 6.51
C LEU A 70 0.56 1.94 7.73
N GLY A 71 0.75 0.63 7.78
CA GLY A 71 0.59 -0.19 8.98
C GLY A 71 1.96 -0.46 9.57
N TYR A 72 2.19 -0.01 10.80
CA TYR A 72 3.40 -0.41 11.54
C TYR A 72 3.11 -1.77 12.19
N SER A 73 3.32 -2.85 11.44
CA SER A 73 3.27 -4.20 11.98
C SER A 73 4.59 -4.50 12.67
N LYS A 74 4.67 -4.22 13.98
CA LYS A 74 5.59 -5.03 14.80
C LYS A 74 4.97 -6.42 14.91
N ALA A 75 5.54 -7.35 14.14
CA ALA A 75 5.32 -8.78 14.18
C ALA A 75 3.99 -9.30 13.62
N HIS A 76 4.15 -10.29 12.73
CA HIS A 76 3.35 -11.49 12.66
C HIS A 76 2.38 -11.72 13.85
N LYS A 77 1.11 -12.02 13.50
CA LYS A 77 0.09 -12.72 14.29
C LYS A 77 -0.84 -11.85 15.17
N SER A 78 -2.05 -11.62 14.68
CA SER A 78 -3.31 -11.96 15.37
C SER A 78 -4.50 -11.79 14.41
N ILE A 79 -5.03 -12.88 13.87
CA ILE A 79 -6.36 -13.43 14.21
C ILE A 79 -7.49 -12.39 14.19
N HIS A 80 -8.39 -12.57 13.22
CA HIS A 80 -9.85 -12.55 13.35
C HIS A 80 -10.48 -11.59 14.38
N GLN A 81 -11.33 -10.67 13.90
CA GLN A 81 -12.47 -10.17 14.68
C GLN A 81 -13.50 -9.62 13.66
N SER A 82 -14.46 -10.43 13.21
CA SER A 82 -15.74 -10.83 13.84
C SER A 82 -16.72 -9.68 13.96
#